data_AF-A0A9Q0TF57-F1
#
_entry.id   AF-A0A9Q0TF57-F1
#
_cell.length_a   1.000
_cell.length_b   1.000
_cell.length_c   1.000
_cell.angle_alpha   90.00
_cell.angle_beta   90.00
_cell.angle_gamma   90.00
#
_symmetry.space_group_name_H-M   'P 1'
#
loop_
_entity.id
_entity.type
_entity.pdbx_description
1 polymer ?
#
loop_
_entity_poly.entity_id
_entity_poly.type
_entity_poly.pdbx_seq_one_letter_code
_entity_poly.pdbx_strand_id
1 'polypeptide(L)'
;MKFCKIYQDYMQGQENQLHAVDFKKLKKILKKCREDFESHQEQDGQSCPRHCSVCDGKLQKNHVALIQEGKDLVTYALINAIAVRKILKKYDKIHYSKQGQNFKSKAQSMHMEILQSPWLCELMAFHINLREEKVKSNKAPALFEGCSLNFDDENPSLSCELFDSIKIDIDLTCSICLDTVFDPVSLTCGHIFCHTCACSAASVTIVDGLKAAEPNEKCPLCRKTGVYEGSLHLEEINILLSRSCHEHWEQRLQTERRERIRQVKEHWESQCRAFMGV
;
A
#
# COMPACT_ATOMS: atom_id res chain seq x y z
N MET A 1 -13.96 -1.84 -27.89
CA MET A 1 -15.42 -1.92 -27.71
C MET A 1 -15.82 -2.60 -26.40
N LYS A 2 -15.15 -3.67 -25.95
CA LYS A 2 -15.49 -4.37 -24.69
C LYS A 2 -15.40 -3.48 -23.44
N PHE A 3 -14.32 -2.71 -23.24
CA PHE A 3 -14.20 -1.79 -22.09
C PHE A 3 -15.35 -0.80 -21.94
N CYS A 4 -15.75 -0.12 -23.03
CA CYS A 4 -16.74 0.95 -22.95
C CYS A 4 -18.10 0.41 -22.49
N LYS A 5 -18.47 -0.78 -22.96
CA LYS A 5 -19.68 -1.47 -22.53
C LYS A 5 -19.57 -1.91 -21.07
N ILE A 6 -18.46 -2.52 -20.67
CA ILE A 6 -18.20 -2.92 -19.27
C ILE A 6 -18.21 -1.71 -18.32
N TYR A 7 -17.58 -0.60 -18.72
CA TYR A 7 -17.55 0.64 -17.93
C TYR A 7 -18.95 1.25 -17.82
N GLN A 8 -19.72 1.27 -18.90
CA GLN A 8 -21.11 1.73 -18.87
C GLN A 8 -21.98 0.84 -17.97
N ASP A 9 -21.90 -0.47 -18.12
CA ASP A 9 -22.63 -1.45 -17.29
C ASP A 9 -22.23 -1.32 -15.81
N TYR A 10 -20.93 -1.13 -15.51
CA TYR A 10 -20.43 -0.89 -14.16
C TYR A 10 -20.95 0.43 -13.57
N MET A 11 -20.86 1.53 -14.33
CA MET A 11 -21.31 2.85 -13.87
C MET A 11 -22.82 2.90 -13.64
N GLN A 12 -23.62 2.25 -14.49
CA GLN A 12 -25.07 2.09 -14.29
C GLN A 12 -25.41 1.32 -13.00
N GLY A 13 -24.57 0.35 -12.61
CA GLY A 13 -24.71 -0.35 -11.33
C GLY A 13 -24.29 0.47 -10.10
N GLN A 14 -23.62 1.61 -10.28
CA GLN A 14 -23.03 2.44 -9.21
C GLN A 14 -23.72 3.80 -9.01
N GLU A 15 -24.71 4.15 -9.86
CA GLU A 15 -25.41 5.45 -9.87
C GLU A 15 -26.04 5.88 -8.53
N ASN A 16 -26.19 4.98 -7.55
CA ASN A 16 -26.79 5.28 -6.25
C ASN A 16 -25.85 5.10 -5.03
N GLN A 17 -24.57 4.72 -5.18
CA GLN A 17 -23.74 4.30 -4.02
C GLN A 17 -22.41 5.04 -3.82
N LEU A 18 -21.77 5.59 -4.85
CA LEU A 18 -20.35 6.01 -4.74
C LEU A 18 -20.05 7.45 -5.18
N HIS A 19 -20.97 8.40 -4.95
CA HIS A 19 -20.75 9.81 -5.34
C HIS A 19 -19.66 10.55 -4.54
N ALA A 20 -19.26 10.06 -3.37
CA ALA A 20 -18.14 10.63 -2.61
C ALA A 20 -17.53 9.58 -1.70
N VAL A 21 -16.40 9.00 -2.12
CA VAL A 21 -15.54 8.22 -1.22
C VAL A 21 -14.85 9.20 -0.29
N ASP A 22 -15.42 9.45 0.88
CA ASP A 22 -14.78 10.29 1.89
C ASP A 22 -13.51 9.57 2.40
N PHE A 23 -12.35 10.17 2.19
CA PHE A 23 -11.06 9.68 2.70
C PHE A 23 -11.11 9.41 4.21
N LYS A 24 -11.89 10.19 4.97
CA LYS A 24 -12.12 9.95 6.40
C LYS A 24 -12.89 8.66 6.66
N LYS A 25 -13.83 8.30 5.79
CA LYS A 25 -14.59 7.03 5.87
C LYS A 25 -13.68 5.85 5.57
N LEU A 26 -12.89 5.92 4.48
CA LEU A 26 -11.93 4.86 4.13
C LEU A 26 -10.91 4.64 5.26
N LYS A 27 -10.34 5.71 5.81
CA LYS A 27 -9.42 5.63 6.96
C LYS A 27 -10.07 5.00 8.20
N LYS A 28 -11.35 5.29 8.46
CA LYS A 28 -12.11 4.65 9.56
C LYS A 28 -12.35 3.16 9.31
N ILE A 29 -12.67 2.77 8.07
CA ILE A 29 -12.87 1.38 7.68
C ILE A 29 -11.58 0.58 7.90
N LEU A 30 -10.46 1.09 7.36
CA LEU A 30 -9.14 0.45 7.52
C LEU A 30 -8.75 0.33 9.00
N LYS A 31 -8.92 1.40 9.80
CA LYS A 31 -8.59 1.37 11.24
C LYS A 31 -9.45 0.35 12.01
N LYS A 32 -10.74 0.27 11.69
CA LYS A 32 -11.67 -0.65 12.36
C LYS A 32 -11.40 -2.12 12.00
N CYS A 33 -11.14 -2.42 10.74
CA CYS A 33 -10.75 -3.77 10.31
C CYS A 33 -9.45 -4.24 11.00
N ARG A 34 -8.50 -3.32 11.24
CA ARG A 34 -7.27 -3.61 11.96
C ARG A 34 -7.48 -3.86 13.47
N GLU A 35 -8.27 -3.01 14.14
CA GLU A 35 -8.60 -3.18 15.57
C GLU A 35 -9.30 -4.54 15.83
N ASP A 36 -10.22 -4.93 14.94
CA ASP A 36 -10.91 -6.22 15.03
C ASP A 36 -9.93 -7.39 14.77
N PHE A 37 -8.95 -7.23 13.88
CA PHE A 37 -7.91 -8.22 13.58
C PHE A 37 -6.94 -8.46 14.74
N GLU A 38 -6.46 -7.39 15.38
CA GLU A 38 -5.56 -7.46 16.55
C GLU A 38 -6.26 -8.14 17.75
N SER A 39 -7.57 -7.94 17.92
CA SER A 39 -8.37 -8.59 18.98
C SER A 39 -8.51 -10.11 18.82
N HIS A 40 -8.32 -10.65 17.61
CA HIS A 40 -8.41 -12.08 17.32
C HIS A 40 -7.08 -12.82 17.54
N GLN A 41 -5.93 -12.13 17.51
CA GLN A 41 -4.62 -12.76 17.76
C GLN A 41 -4.34 -12.99 19.25
N GLU A 42 -4.94 -12.21 20.17
CA GLU A 42 -4.72 -12.37 21.62
C GLU A 42 -5.52 -13.54 22.25
N GLN A 43 -6.46 -14.17 21.53
CA GLN A 43 -7.34 -15.20 22.09
C GLN A 43 -7.03 -16.64 21.66
N ASP A 44 -6.01 -16.90 20.84
CA ASP A 44 -5.74 -18.26 20.35
C ASP A 44 -4.95 -19.15 21.34
N GLY A 45 -5.10 -18.87 22.64
CA GLY A 45 -4.41 -19.57 23.74
C GLY A 45 -5.31 -20.22 24.79
N GLN A 46 -6.63 -20.05 24.79
CA GLN A 46 -7.48 -20.72 25.79
C GLN A 46 -8.93 -20.91 25.35
N SER A 47 -9.40 -22.17 25.46
CA SER A 47 -10.77 -22.59 25.16
C SER A 47 -11.81 -21.71 25.87
N CYS A 48 -12.63 -21.01 25.08
CA CYS A 48 -13.64 -20.09 25.62
C CYS A 48 -14.83 -20.85 26.26
N PRO A 49 -15.26 -20.51 27.49
CA PRO A 49 -16.44 -21.10 28.13
C PRO A 49 -17.74 -20.73 27.37
N ARG A 50 -18.75 -21.60 27.47
CA ARG A 50 -20.00 -21.64 26.66
C ARG A 50 -21.00 -20.47 26.82
N HIS A 51 -20.54 -19.24 26.98
CA HIS A 51 -21.38 -18.06 26.81
C HIS A 51 -20.53 -16.81 26.56
N CYS A 52 -20.12 -16.61 25.30
CA CYS A 52 -19.43 -15.41 24.86
C CYS A 52 -20.33 -14.63 23.88
N SER A 53 -20.65 -13.39 24.22
CA SER A 53 -21.41 -12.45 23.38
C SER A 53 -20.67 -12.03 22.11
N VAL A 54 -19.41 -12.45 21.94
CA VAL A 54 -18.57 -12.24 20.74
C VAL A 54 -18.89 -13.23 19.62
N CYS A 55 -19.51 -14.38 19.94
CA CYS A 55 -19.91 -15.39 18.95
C CYS A 55 -21.27 -15.10 18.29
N ASP A 56 -21.94 -13.99 18.64
CA ASP A 56 -23.21 -13.60 18.02
C ASP A 56 -22.94 -12.98 16.64
N GLY A 57 -23.36 -13.68 15.58
CA GLY A 57 -23.07 -13.41 14.15
C GLY A 57 -23.49 -12.05 13.56
N LYS A 58 -23.80 -11.04 14.38
CA LYS A 58 -24.02 -9.64 13.96
C LYS A 58 -22.69 -8.90 13.70
N LEU A 59 -21.64 -9.14 14.49
CA LEU A 59 -20.32 -8.53 14.27
C LEU A 59 -19.67 -9.04 12.97
N GLN A 60 -19.79 -10.34 12.69
CA GLN A 60 -19.24 -10.97 11.50
C GLN A 60 -19.91 -10.47 10.20
N LYS A 61 -21.22 -10.22 10.21
CA LYS A 61 -21.95 -9.63 9.06
C LYS A 61 -21.52 -8.19 8.78
N ASN A 62 -21.33 -7.38 9.83
CA ASN A 62 -20.86 -6.01 9.69
C ASN A 62 -19.42 -5.96 9.16
N HIS A 63 -18.54 -6.86 9.61
CA HIS A 63 -17.17 -6.94 9.13
C HIS A 63 -17.09 -7.37 7.66
N VAL A 64 -17.90 -8.35 7.25
CA VAL A 64 -18.00 -8.77 5.84
C VAL A 64 -18.52 -7.63 4.95
N ALA A 65 -19.51 -6.87 5.42
CA ALA A 65 -20.03 -5.71 4.68
C ALA A 65 -18.98 -4.59 4.53
N LEU A 66 -18.21 -4.30 5.58
CA LEU A 66 -17.13 -3.30 5.54
C LEU A 66 -15.98 -3.72 4.61
N ILE A 67 -15.61 -5.00 4.61
CA ILE A 67 -14.63 -5.54 3.66
C ILE A 67 -15.15 -5.42 2.22
N GLN A 68 -16.43 -5.73 1.99
CA GLN A 68 -17.01 -5.63 0.66
C GLN A 68 -17.07 -4.16 0.19
N GLU A 69 -17.48 -3.25 1.06
CA GLU A 69 -17.45 -1.81 0.80
C GLU A 69 -16.03 -1.34 0.44
N GLY A 70 -15.01 -1.77 1.19
CA GLY A 70 -13.61 -1.53 0.86
C GLY A 70 -13.25 -2.01 -0.55
N LYS A 71 -13.58 -3.25 -0.91
CA LYS A 71 -13.34 -3.83 -2.25
C LYS A 71 -14.02 -3.04 -3.37
N ASP A 72 -15.26 -2.59 -3.14
CA ASP A 72 -16.04 -1.82 -4.12
C ASP A 72 -15.40 -0.44 -4.36
N LEU A 73 -14.87 0.19 -3.30
CA LEU A 73 -14.16 1.47 -3.39
C LEU A 73 -12.86 1.36 -4.21
N VAL A 74 -12.05 0.33 -3.97
CA VAL A 74 -10.80 0.14 -4.72
C VAL A 74 -11.11 -0.10 -6.20
N THR A 75 -12.11 -0.95 -6.45
CA THR A 75 -12.63 -1.22 -7.80
C THR A 75 -13.00 0.06 -8.53
N TYR A 76 -13.80 0.91 -7.87
CA TYR A 76 -14.25 2.17 -8.44
C TYR A 76 -13.07 3.08 -8.81
N ALA A 77 -12.10 3.24 -7.89
CA ALA A 77 -10.92 4.07 -8.12
C ALA A 77 -10.10 3.57 -9.32
N LEU A 78 -9.88 2.26 -9.42
CA LEU A 78 -9.13 1.62 -10.50
C LEU A 78 -9.82 1.76 -11.86
N ILE A 79 -11.11 1.44 -11.92
CA ILE A 79 -11.89 1.50 -13.16
C ILE A 79 -11.89 2.94 -13.71
N ASN A 80 -12.05 3.94 -12.85
CA ASN A 80 -11.98 5.34 -13.24
C ASN A 80 -10.58 5.76 -13.70
N ALA A 81 -9.52 5.28 -13.04
CA ALA A 81 -8.15 5.55 -13.47
C ALA A 81 -7.85 4.97 -14.87
N ILE A 82 -8.35 3.77 -15.16
CA ILE A 82 -8.25 3.15 -16.48
C ILE A 82 -9.04 3.94 -17.52
N ALA A 83 -10.26 4.37 -17.19
CA ALA A 83 -11.10 5.17 -18.08
C ALA A 83 -10.39 6.48 -18.48
N VAL A 84 -9.82 7.20 -17.51
CA VAL A 84 -9.01 8.41 -17.76
C VAL A 84 -7.85 8.10 -18.72
N ARG A 85 -7.08 7.03 -18.49
CA ARG A 85 -5.98 6.64 -19.41
C ARG A 85 -6.49 6.37 -20.84
N LYS A 86 -7.61 5.67 -20.99
CA LYS A 86 -8.20 5.36 -22.30
C LYS A 86 -8.72 6.63 -23.00
N ILE A 87 -9.30 7.58 -22.25
CA ILE A 87 -9.72 8.89 -22.75
C ILE A 87 -8.52 9.70 -23.26
N LEU A 88 -7.44 9.80 -22.47
CA LEU A 88 -6.24 10.52 -22.87
C LEU A 88 -5.61 9.93 -24.14
N LYS A 89 -5.53 8.59 -24.25
CA LYS A 89 -5.08 7.91 -25.48
C LYS A 89 -6.00 8.20 -26.67
N LYS A 90 -7.31 8.23 -26.44
CA LYS A 90 -8.29 8.53 -27.51
C LYS A 90 -8.20 9.99 -27.95
N TYR A 91 -7.98 10.93 -27.03
CA TYR A 91 -7.77 12.35 -27.30
C TYR A 91 -6.57 12.54 -28.24
N ASP A 92 -5.42 11.97 -27.90
CA ASP A 92 -4.21 12.07 -28.73
C ASP A 92 -4.42 11.46 -30.12
N LYS A 93 -5.16 10.34 -30.20
CA LYS A 93 -5.51 9.70 -31.47
C LYS A 93 -6.46 10.55 -32.33
N ILE A 94 -7.44 11.24 -31.75
CA ILE A 94 -8.41 12.07 -32.49
C ILE A 94 -7.74 13.36 -32.96
N HIS A 95 -6.94 13.99 -32.10
CA HIS A 95 -6.35 15.30 -32.34
C HIS A 95 -4.95 15.24 -32.96
N TYR A 96 -4.45 14.05 -33.30
CA TYR A 96 -3.07 13.83 -33.76
C TYR A 96 -2.04 14.55 -32.88
N SER A 97 -2.22 14.44 -31.56
CA SER A 97 -1.55 15.25 -30.54
C SER A 97 -0.75 14.39 -29.55
N LYS A 98 0.06 15.02 -28.70
CA LYS A 98 0.69 14.39 -27.52
C LYS A 98 0.23 15.01 -26.20
N GLN A 99 -0.83 15.82 -26.21
CA GLN A 99 -1.28 16.54 -25.02
C GLN A 99 -1.86 15.60 -23.96
N GLY A 100 -2.55 14.53 -24.36
CA GLY A 100 -3.05 13.51 -23.45
C GLY A 100 -1.91 12.79 -22.72
N GLN A 101 -0.85 12.43 -23.46
CA GLN A 101 0.38 11.87 -22.90
C GLN A 101 1.08 12.86 -21.97
N ASN A 102 1.21 14.13 -22.36
CA ASN A 102 1.82 15.16 -21.52
C ASN A 102 1.02 15.38 -20.23
N PHE A 103 -0.31 15.41 -20.31
CA PHE A 103 -1.19 15.46 -19.14
C PHE A 103 -0.97 14.25 -18.25
N LYS A 104 -0.86 13.04 -18.82
CA LYS A 104 -0.57 11.82 -18.05
C LYS A 104 0.76 11.93 -17.30
N SER A 105 1.84 12.30 -18.00
CA SER A 105 3.16 12.48 -17.37
C SER A 105 3.14 13.57 -16.30
N LYS A 106 2.38 14.65 -16.51
CA LYS A 106 2.18 15.70 -15.50
C LYS A 106 1.38 15.20 -14.29
N ALA A 107 0.29 14.48 -14.50
CA ALA A 107 -0.51 13.88 -13.43
C ALA A 107 0.29 12.84 -12.62
N GLN A 108 1.14 12.05 -13.26
CA GLN A 108 2.11 11.16 -12.61
C GLN A 108 3.11 11.95 -11.77
N SER A 109 3.67 13.03 -12.32
CA SER A 109 4.59 13.90 -11.58
C SER A 109 3.91 14.62 -10.40
N MET A 110 2.58 14.73 -10.40
CA MET A 110 1.78 15.33 -9.34
C MET A 110 1.14 14.29 -8.40
N HIS A 111 1.45 13.00 -8.57
CA HIS A 111 0.86 11.89 -7.78
C HIS A 111 -0.67 11.83 -7.83
N MET A 112 -1.26 12.33 -8.93
CA MET A 112 -2.69 12.27 -9.20
C MET A 112 -3.09 11.01 -9.99
N GLU A 113 -2.12 10.17 -10.40
CA GLU A 113 -2.40 8.88 -11.02
C GLU A 113 -2.70 7.82 -9.95
N ILE A 114 -3.99 7.50 -9.77
CA ILE A 114 -4.51 6.51 -8.81
C ILE A 114 -3.78 5.16 -8.91
N LEU A 115 -3.37 4.76 -10.11
CA LEU A 115 -2.73 3.47 -10.39
C LEU A 115 -1.26 3.38 -9.92
N GLN A 116 -0.69 4.48 -9.46
CA GLN A 116 0.64 4.53 -8.82
C GLN A 116 0.55 5.10 -7.40
N SER A 117 -0.66 5.09 -6.82
CA SER A 117 -0.89 5.56 -5.46
C SER A 117 -0.37 4.52 -4.45
N PRO A 118 0.39 4.93 -3.41
CA PRO A 118 0.80 4.03 -2.34
C PRO A 118 -0.38 3.32 -1.65
N TRP A 119 -1.53 3.98 -1.60
CA TRP A 119 -2.78 3.42 -1.09
C TRP A 119 -3.29 2.25 -1.92
N LEU A 120 -3.05 2.24 -3.24
CA LEU A 120 -3.42 1.11 -4.07
C LEU A 120 -2.56 -0.12 -3.73
N CYS A 121 -1.26 0.08 -3.47
CA CYS A 121 -0.36 -0.99 -3.04
C CYS A 121 -0.85 -1.61 -1.72
N GLU A 122 -1.16 -0.78 -0.72
CA GLU A 122 -1.70 -1.23 0.57
C GLU A 122 -3.03 -1.99 0.41
N LEU A 123 -3.93 -1.49 -0.43
CA LEU A 123 -5.21 -2.13 -0.69
C LEU A 123 -5.07 -3.48 -1.39
N MET A 124 -4.11 -3.61 -2.31
CA MET A 124 -3.78 -4.87 -2.96
C MET A 124 -3.18 -5.87 -1.96
N ALA A 125 -2.24 -5.43 -1.11
CA ALA A 125 -1.64 -6.27 -0.09
C ALA A 125 -2.66 -6.72 0.97
N PHE A 126 -3.51 -5.82 1.45
CA PHE A 126 -4.63 -6.12 2.35
C PHE A 126 -5.56 -7.18 1.75
N HIS A 127 -5.88 -7.07 0.45
CA HIS A 127 -6.71 -8.05 -0.22
C HIS A 127 -6.09 -9.45 -0.22
N ILE A 128 -4.78 -9.54 -0.49
CA ILE A 128 -4.04 -10.81 -0.48
C ILE A 128 -4.00 -11.37 0.94
N ASN A 129 -3.65 -10.55 1.94
CA ASN A 129 -3.63 -10.91 3.36
C ASN A 129 -5.00 -11.47 3.81
N LEU A 130 -6.10 -10.87 3.37
CA LEU A 130 -7.47 -11.35 3.66
C LEU A 130 -7.86 -12.63 2.92
N ARG A 131 -7.29 -12.91 1.74
CA ARG A 131 -7.62 -14.08 0.92
C ARG A 131 -7.05 -15.36 1.53
N GLU A 132 -5.87 -15.29 2.14
CA GLU A 132 -5.18 -16.45 2.73
C GLU A 132 -5.90 -17.01 3.97
N GLU A 133 -6.78 -16.25 4.62
CA GLU A 133 -7.50 -16.69 5.84
C GLU A 133 -8.89 -17.30 5.57
N LYS A 134 -9.42 -17.25 4.33
CA LYS A 134 -10.78 -17.73 4.03
C LYS A 134 -10.81 -18.89 3.03
N VAL A 135 -11.17 -20.07 3.53
CA VAL A 135 -11.69 -21.20 2.74
C VAL A 135 -12.88 -20.73 1.91
N LYS A 136 -12.72 -20.79 0.57
CA LYS A 136 -13.72 -20.75 -0.51
C LYS A 136 -15.11 -20.21 -0.13
N SER A 137 -15.32 -18.89 -0.28
CA SER A 137 -16.67 -18.36 -0.53
C SER A 137 -16.78 -17.91 -1.98
N ASN A 138 -17.41 -18.75 -2.81
CA ASN A 138 -17.80 -18.40 -4.17
C ASN A 138 -18.86 -17.28 -4.15
N LYS A 139 -18.72 -16.35 -5.10
CA LYS A 139 -19.63 -15.25 -5.49
C LYS A 139 -19.29 -13.87 -4.92
N ALA A 140 -18.25 -13.25 -5.49
CA ALA A 140 -18.26 -11.85 -5.84
C ALA A 140 -17.57 -11.71 -7.21
N PRO A 141 -17.92 -10.74 -8.08
CA PRO A 141 -17.16 -10.47 -9.29
C PRO A 141 -15.78 -9.95 -8.86
N ALA A 142 -14.80 -10.84 -8.77
CA ALA A 142 -13.57 -10.60 -8.04
C ALA A 142 -12.57 -9.83 -8.92
N LEU A 143 -12.70 -8.50 -8.91
CA LEU A 143 -11.77 -7.56 -9.55
C LEU A 143 -10.31 -7.65 -9.05
N PHE A 144 -10.10 -8.38 -7.95
CA PHE A 144 -8.79 -8.65 -7.33
C PHE A 144 -8.46 -10.15 -7.30
N GLU A 145 -9.19 -11.00 -8.01
CA GLU A 145 -8.90 -12.45 -8.06
C GLU A 145 -7.51 -12.74 -8.64
N GLY A 146 -6.98 -11.80 -9.44
CA GLY A 146 -5.66 -11.85 -10.08
C GLY A 146 -4.57 -11.05 -9.38
N CYS A 147 -4.76 -10.61 -8.14
CA CYS A 147 -3.66 -10.03 -7.35
C CYS A 147 -2.81 -11.16 -6.74
N SER A 148 -1.50 -11.12 -7.00
CA SER A 148 -0.53 -12.06 -6.45
C SER A 148 0.78 -11.36 -6.11
N LEU A 149 1.44 -11.85 -5.07
CA LEU A 149 2.85 -11.55 -4.84
C LEU A 149 3.67 -12.60 -5.58
N ASN A 150 4.56 -12.16 -6.45
CA ASN A 150 5.47 -13.03 -7.18
C ASN A 150 6.90 -12.80 -6.67
N PHE A 151 7.64 -13.89 -6.53
CA PHE A 151 9.08 -13.89 -6.32
C PHE A 151 9.69 -14.51 -7.57
N ASP A 152 9.86 -13.71 -8.63
CA ASP A 152 10.75 -14.14 -9.70
C ASP A 152 12.17 -14.14 -9.13
N ASP A 153 13.05 -15.04 -9.58
CA ASP A 153 14.30 -15.54 -8.95
C ASP A 153 15.25 -14.52 -8.24
N GLU A 154 15.02 -13.20 -8.28
CA GLU A 154 15.74 -12.20 -7.48
C GLU A 154 14.88 -11.04 -6.90
N ASN A 155 13.67 -10.73 -7.41
CA ASN A 155 12.93 -9.51 -7.01
C ASN A 155 11.44 -9.75 -6.70
N PRO A 156 10.95 -9.38 -5.49
CA PRO A 156 9.54 -9.48 -5.18
C PRO A 156 8.74 -8.40 -5.90
N SER A 157 7.67 -8.83 -6.56
CA SER A 157 6.77 -7.94 -7.28
C SER A 157 5.32 -8.21 -6.91
N LEU A 158 4.60 -7.14 -6.59
CA LEU A 158 3.16 -7.20 -6.36
C LEU A 158 2.46 -6.94 -7.69
N SER A 159 1.82 -7.99 -8.22
CA SER A 159 1.14 -7.93 -9.50
C SER A 159 -0.38 -8.01 -9.32
N CYS A 160 -1.13 -7.33 -10.19
CA CYS A 160 -2.56 -7.52 -10.27
C CYS A 160 -3.07 -7.40 -11.69
N GLU A 161 -3.81 -8.42 -12.12
CA GLU A 161 -4.50 -8.40 -13.41
C GLU A 161 -5.88 -7.76 -13.26
N LEU A 162 -6.05 -6.60 -13.90
CA LEU A 162 -7.33 -5.91 -14.00
C LEU A 162 -8.06 -6.21 -15.31
N PHE A 163 -9.34 -5.85 -15.38
CA PHE A 163 -10.16 -5.98 -16.59
C PHE A 163 -9.47 -5.36 -17.83
N ASP A 164 -9.59 -6.06 -18.96
CA ASP A 164 -8.88 -5.79 -20.24
C ASP A 164 -7.36 -6.04 -20.24
N SER A 165 -6.87 -7.01 -19.45
CA SER A 165 -5.45 -7.41 -19.45
C SER A 165 -4.49 -6.29 -19.05
N ILE A 166 -4.95 -5.37 -18.20
CA ILE A 166 -4.07 -4.35 -17.61
C ILE A 166 -3.40 -4.99 -16.41
N LYS A 167 -2.14 -5.40 -16.60
CA LYS A 167 -1.27 -5.84 -15.50
C LYS A 167 -0.71 -4.60 -14.81
N ILE A 168 -0.98 -4.48 -13.52
CA ILE A 168 -0.22 -3.61 -12.62
C ILE A 168 0.91 -4.46 -12.06
N ASP A 169 2.12 -3.91 -12.06
CA ASP A 169 3.30 -4.55 -11.51
C ASP A 169 4.03 -3.52 -10.66
N ILE A 170 4.18 -3.82 -9.37
CA ILE A 170 4.82 -2.94 -8.40
C ILE A 170 6.05 -3.69 -7.89
N ASP A 171 7.21 -3.16 -8.24
CA ASP A 171 8.50 -3.64 -7.72
C ASP A 171 8.61 -3.32 -6.22
N LEU A 172 8.82 -4.34 -5.41
CA LEU A 172 9.03 -4.24 -3.97
C LEU A 172 10.52 -4.35 -3.61
N THR A 173 11.41 -4.00 -4.54
CA THR A 173 12.85 -3.90 -4.32
C THR A 173 13.24 -2.49 -3.91
N CYS A 174 14.01 -2.37 -2.82
CA CYS A 174 14.53 -1.08 -2.38
C CYS A 174 15.71 -0.68 -3.26
N SER A 175 15.58 0.40 -4.03
CA SER A 175 16.66 0.91 -4.89
C SER A 175 17.92 1.42 -4.18
N ILE A 176 17.94 1.46 -2.85
CA ILE A 176 19.12 1.87 -2.05
C ILE A 176 19.93 0.63 -1.64
N CYS A 177 19.30 -0.36 -1.01
CA CYS A 177 19.99 -1.58 -0.58
C CYS A 177 19.93 -2.72 -1.60
N LEU A 178 19.19 -2.55 -2.71
CA LEU A 178 19.00 -3.51 -3.79
C LEU A 178 18.47 -4.88 -3.31
N ASP A 179 17.68 -4.86 -2.25
CA ASP A 179 17.08 -6.02 -1.61
C ASP A 179 15.57 -5.75 -1.45
N THR A 180 14.80 -6.78 -1.12
CA THR A 180 13.38 -6.67 -0.78
C THR A 180 13.18 -5.57 0.26
N VAL A 181 12.19 -4.69 0.03
CA VAL A 181 11.87 -3.60 0.97
C VAL A 181 11.54 -4.18 2.35
N PHE A 182 12.19 -3.65 3.37
CA PHE A 182 11.99 -4.05 4.77
C PHE A 182 11.48 -2.86 5.57
N ASP A 183 10.38 -3.03 6.31
CA ASP A 183 9.65 -1.92 6.94
C ASP A 183 9.37 -0.81 5.90
N PRO A 184 8.64 -1.15 4.82
CA PRO A 184 8.51 -0.31 3.63
C PRO A 184 7.85 1.02 3.94
N VAL A 185 8.45 2.08 3.42
CA VAL A 185 7.91 3.43 3.42
C VAL A 185 7.76 3.93 1.99
N SER A 186 6.61 4.49 1.68
CA SER A 186 6.40 5.27 0.46
C SER A 186 6.59 6.75 0.75
N LEU A 187 7.48 7.40 -0.01
CA LEU A 187 7.60 8.85 0.02
C LEU A 187 6.38 9.49 -0.63
N THR A 188 6.15 10.80 -0.41
CA THR A 188 5.04 11.51 -1.09
C THR A 188 5.19 11.51 -2.61
N CYS A 189 6.41 11.22 -3.10
CA CYS A 189 6.68 11.00 -4.50
C CYS A 189 6.36 9.58 -5.03
N GLY A 190 5.71 8.73 -4.23
CA GLY A 190 5.27 7.38 -4.59
C GLY A 190 6.35 6.29 -4.57
N HIS A 191 7.63 6.66 -4.53
CA HIS A 191 8.73 5.68 -4.46
C HIS A 191 8.81 5.01 -3.10
N ILE A 192 9.07 3.70 -3.11
CA ILE A 192 9.08 2.83 -1.94
C ILE A 192 10.54 2.48 -1.59
N PHE A 193 10.87 2.55 -0.30
CA PHE A 193 12.18 2.20 0.23
C PHE A 193 12.03 1.48 1.58
N CYS A 194 13.09 0.85 2.08
CA CYS A 194 13.15 0.46 3.49
C CYS A 194 13.14 1.72 4.38
N HIS A 195 12.51 1.67 5.56
CA HIS A 195 12.51 2.79 6.51
C HIS A 195 13.94 3.29 6.81
N THR A 196 14.85 2.37 7.17
CA THR A 196 16.26 2.70 7.48
C THR A 196 16.96 3.37 6.29
N CYS A 197 16.73 2.88 5.06
CA CYS A 197 17.32 3.43 3.85
C CYS A 197 16.77 4.83 3.54
N ALA A 198 15.46 5.04 3.74
CA ALA A 198 14.85 6.36 3.58
C ALA A 198 15.39 7.36 4.61
N CYS A 199 15.57 6.95 5.87
CA CYS A 199 16.16 7.79 6.93
C CYS A 199 17.58 8.22 6.56
N SER A 200 18.41 7.27 6.15
CA SER A 200 19.78 7.56 5.69
C SER A 200 19.80 8.51 4.49
N ALA A 201 18.89 8.32 3.52
CA ALA A 201 18.80 9.19 2.34
C ALA A 201 18.27 10.59 2.66
N ALA A 202 17.52 10.75 3.75
CA ALA A 202 17.01 12.01 4.25
C ALA A 202 17.95 12.70 5.26
N SER A 203 19.16 12.15 5.47
CA SER A 203 20.12 12.68 6.45
C SER A 203 19.58 12.74 7.89
N VAL A 204 18.63 11.87 8.25
CA VAL A 204 18.02 11.79 9.58
C VAL A 204 18.29 10.46 10.26
N THR A 205 18.30 10.46 11.60
CA THR A 205 18.35 9.20 12.33
C THR A 205 16.99 8.51 12.31
N ILE A 206 16.98 7.19 12.52
CA ILE A 206 15.74 6.43 12.70
C ILE A 206 14.94 6.87 13.95
N VAL A 207 15.57 7.56 14.90
CA VAL A 207 14.93 8.08 16.12
C VAL A 207 14.16 9.36 15.80
N ASP A 208 14.77 10.27 15.04
CA ASP A 208 14.13 11.51 14.61
C ASP A 208 13.01 11.23 13.60
N GLY A 209 13.24 10.21 12.75
CA GLY A 209 12.30 9.76 11.72
C GLY A 209 12.23 10.70 10.53
N LEU A 210 11.53 10.25 9.48
CA LEU A 210 11.47 10.95 8.19
C LEU A 210 10.82 12.34 8.23
N LYS A 211 10.06 12.64 9.29
CA LYS A 211 9.43 13.96 9.47
C LYS A 211 10.43 15.05 9.87
N ALA A 212 11.58 14.66 10.41
CA ALA A 212 12.65 15.59 10.76
C ALA A 212 13.55 15.95 9.55
N ALA A 213 13.27 15.40 8.37
CA ALA A 213 14.06 15.64 7.17
C ALA A 213 13.92 17.09 6.72
N GLU A 214 15.04 17.68 6.29
CA GLU A 214 15.04 19.04 5.75
C GLU A 214 14.24 19.10 4.43
N PRO A 215 13.48 20.18 4.16
CA PRO A 215 12.63 20.27 2.96
C PRO A 215 13.38 20.19 1.63
N ASN A 216 14.69 20.46 1.64
CA ASN A 216 15.57 20.40 0.46
C ASN A 216 16.09 18.98 0.17
N GLU A 217 15.87 18.01 1.07
CA GLU A 217 16.27 16.63 0.86
C GLU A 217 15.47 15.99 -0.28
N LYS A 218 16.15 15.18 -1.08
CA LYS A 218 15.65 14.71 -2.39
C LYS A 218 15.43 13.21 -2.41
N CYS A 219 14.33 12.79 -3.03
CA CYS A 219 14.13 11.38 -3.35
C CYS A 219 15.33 10.82 -4.15
N PRO A 220 15.92 9.68 -3.76
CA PRO A 220 17.04 9.08 -4.48
C PRO A 220 16.71 8.66 -5.92
N LEU A 221 15.44 8.35 -6.19
CA LEU A 221 14.99 7.91 -7.51
C LEU A 221 14.59 9.08 -8.42
N CYS A 222 13.71 9.97 -7.98
CA CYS A 222 13.16 11.03 -8.84
C CYS A 222 13.67 12.45 -8.54
N ARG A 223 14.53 12.60 -7.52
CA ARG A 223 15.18 13.87 -7.14
C ARG A 223 14.23 15.01 -6.72
N LYS A 224 12.94 14.73 -6.52
CA LYS A 224 11.98 15.69 -5.98
C LYS A 224 12.31 16.00 -4.51
N THR A 225 12.19 17.27 -4.14
CA THR A 225 12.37 17.79 -2.78
C THR A 225 11.08 17.72 -1.98
N GLY A 226 11.16 17.81 -0.64
CA GLY A 226 9.99 17.86 0.24
C GLY A 226 9.18 16.56 0.24
N VAL A 227 9.84 15.42 -0.02
CA VAL A 227 9.16 14.14 -0.23
C VAL A 227 9.01 13.28 1.04
N TYR A 228 9.70 13.67 2.13
CA TYR A 228 9.85 12.86 3.33
C TYR A 228 8.82 13.18 4.42
N GLU A 229 8.41 14.45 4.59
CA GLU A 229 7.48 14.90 5.64
C GLU A 229 6.16 14.11 5.66
N GLY A 230 5.63 13.79 4.49
CA GLY A 230 4.38 13.05 4.30
C GLY A 230 4.56 11.57 3.99
N SER A 231 5.71 10.96 4.32
CA SER A 231 5.95 9.54 4.07
C SER A 231 4.91 8.66 4.75
N LEU A 232 4.46 7.62 4.04
CA LEU A 232 3.51 6.63 4.52
C LEU A 232 4.23 5.31 4.75
N HIS A 233 4.09 4.71 5.93
CA HIS A 233 4.44 3.32 6.11
C HIS A 233 3.43 2.45 5.35
N LEU A 234 3.91 1.31 4.83
CA LEU A 234 3.12 0.36 4.06
C LEU A 234 2.97 -0.93 4.88
N GLU A 235 2.13 -0.86 5.91
CA GLU A 235 1.94 -1.94 6.89
C GLU A 235 1.42 -3.23 6.25
N GLU A 236 0.48 -3.15 5.32
CA GLU A 236 -0.09 -4.34 4.67
C GLU A 236 0.93 -5.03 3.77
N ILE A 237 1.77 -4.25 3.08
CA ILE A 237 2.92 -4.77 2.33
C ILE A 237 3.91 -5.44 3.30
N ASN A 238 4.21 -4.81 4.43
CA ASN A 238 5.12 -5.37 5.42
C ASN A 238 4.62 -6.72 5.97
N ILE A 239 3.32 -6.80 6.29
CA ILE A 239 2.67 -8.04 6.74
C ILE A 239 2.75 -9.09 5.63
N LEU A 240 2.39 -8.72 4.41
CA LEU A 240 2.40 -9.63 3.27
C LEU A 240 3.80 -10.22 3.03
N LEU A 241 4.82 -9.37 2.94
CA LEU A 241 6.21 -9.80 2.76
C LEU A 241 6.69 -10.72 3.89
N SER A 242 6.32 -10.41 5.13
CA SER A 242 6.69 -11.23 6.30
C SER A 242 6.10 -12.64 6.26
N ARG A 243 4.90 -12.80 5.68
CA ARG A 243 4.21 -14.10 5.55
C ARG A 243 4.76 -14.92 4.39
N SER A 244 5.11 -14.26 3.28
CA SER A 244 5.42 -14.96 2.03
C SER A 244 6.88 -15.43 1.89
N CYS A 245 7.85 -14.92 2.68
CA CYS A 245 9.27 -15.26 2.53
C CYS A 245 9.98 -15.54 3.88
N HIS A 246 9.57 -16.58 4.61
CA HIS A 246 9.92 -16.75 6.03
C HIS A 246 11.44 -16.83 6.36
N GLU A 247 12.26 -17.54 5.58
CA GLU A 247 13.67 -17.78 5.95
C GLU A 247 14.57 -16.56 5.68
N HIS A 248 14.49 -15.97 4.48
CA HIS A 248 15.22 -14.74 4.13
C HIS A 248 14.75 -13.55 4.98
N TRP A 249 13.45 -13.46 5.24
CA TRP A 249 12.87 -12.38 6.04
C TRP A 249 13.30 -12.43 7.51
N GLU A 250 13.43 -13.62 8.11
CA GLU A 250 13.91 -13.76 9.49
C GLU A 250 15.38 -13.31 9.63
N GLN A 251 16.24 -13.66 8.66
CA GLN A 251 17.63 -13.19 8.64
C GLN A 251 17.72 -11.67 8.47
N ARG A 252 16.90 -11.11 7.57
CA ARG A 252 16.80 -9.66 7.37
C ARG A 252 16.30 -8.96 8.63
N LEU A 253 15.27 -9.49 9.27
CA LEU A 253 14.70 -8.97 10.52
C LEU A 253 15.75 -8.91 11.64
N GLN A 254 16.55 -9.96 11.82
CA GLN A 254 17.62 -9.97 12.82
C GLN A 254 18.71 -8.94 12.53
N THR A 255 19.07 -8.77 11.26
CA THR A 255 20.09 -7.81 10.82
C THR A 255 19.62 -6.37 11.00
N GLU A 256 18.41 -6.06 10.54
CA GLU A 256 17.78 -4.73 10.71
C GLU A 256 17.56 -4.39 12.19
N ARG A 257 17.15 -5.35 13.03
CA ARG A 257 17.02 -5.14 14.48
C ARG A 257 18.35 -4.75 15.13
N ARG A 258 19.43 -5.48 14.81
CA ARG A 258 20.77 -5.17 15.34
C ARG A 258 21.22 -3.78 14.91
N GLU A 259 21.00 -3.43 13.66
CA GLU A 259 21.38 -2.14 13.11
C GLU A 259 20.57 -0.99 13.72
N ARG A 260 19.25 -1.16 13.91
CA ARG A 260 18.42 -0.17 14.59
C ARG A 260 18.87 0.06 16.03
N ILE A 261 19.15 -1.00 16.79
CA ILE A 261 19.66 -0.88 18.16
C ILE A 261 20.99 -0.11 18.19
N ARG A 262 21.89 -0.42 17.25
CA ARG A 262 23.19 0.28 17.10
C ARG A 262 22.98 1.78 16.87
N GLN A 263 22.13 2.14 15.90
CA GLN A 263 21.86 3.54 15.57
C GLN A 263 21.18 4.30 16.71
N VAL A 264 20.22 3.68 17.42
CA VAL A 264 19.59 4.27 18.60
C VAL A 264 20.63 4.54 19.70
N LYS A 265 21.53 3.58 19.95
CA LYS A 265 22.60 3.74 20.94
C LYS A 265 23.53 4.90 20.55
N GLU A 266 23.97 4.95 19.30
CA GLU A 266 24.83 6.03 18.80
C GLU A 266 24.15 7.41 18.86
N HIS A 267 22.86 7.48 18.54
CA HIS A 267 22.06 8.70 18.67
C HIS A 267 22.07 9.21 20.12
N TRP A 268 21.71 8.36 21.09
CA TRP A 268 21.65 8.77 22.50
C TRP A 268 23.04 9.07 23.09
N GLU A 269 24.08 8.34 22.67
CA GLU A 269 25.45 8.68 23.06
C GLU A 269 25.88 10.04 22.52
N SER A 270 25.51 10.37 21.28
CA SER A 270 25.78 11.68 20.67
C SER A 270 25.04 12.80 21.39
N GLN A 271 23.76 12.60 21.71
CA GLN A 271 22.94 13.54 22.48
C GLN A 271 23.52 13.76 23.89
N CYS A 272 23.96 12.69 24.57
CA CYS A 272 24.61 12.79 25.87
C CYS A 272 25.94 13.57 25.78
N ARG A 273 26.76 13.33 24.76
CA ARG A 273 28.01 14.09 24.54
C ARG A 273 27.73 15.57 24.28
N ALA A 274 26.77 15.87 23.41
CA ALA A 274 26.34 17.24 23.12
C ALA A 274 25.81 17.96 24.38
N PHE A 275 25.05 17.26 25.23
CA PHE A 275 24.56 17.80 26.50
C PHE A 275 25.70 18.03 27.51
N MET A 276 26.68 17.13 27.57
CA MET A 276 27.86 17.24 28.45
C MET A 276 28.92 18.23 27.93
N GLY A 277 28.79 18.72 26.70
CA GLY A 277 29.73 19.65 26.08
C GLY A 277 31.10 19.05 25.76
N VAL A 278 31.16 17.72 25.52
CA VAL A 278 32.38 16.96 25.18
C VAL A 278 32.36 16.55 23.72
#